data_AF-A0A1Q9LND8-F1
#
_entry.id   AF-A0A1Q9LND8-F1
#
_cell.length_a   1.000
_cell.length_b   1.000
_cell.length_c   1.000
_cell.angle_alpha   90.00
_cell.angle_beta   90.00
_cell.angle_gamma   90.00
#
_symmetry.space_group_name_H-M   'P 1'
#
loop_
_entity.id
_entity.type
_entity.pdbx_description
1 polymer ?
#
loop_
_entity_poly.entity_id
_entity_poly.type
_entity_poly.pdbx_seq_one_letter_code
_entity_poly.pdbx_strand_id
1 'polypeptide(L)'
;MKFTALAAVVVAVAATVTATAQASAAGCAQVAVFEADGYRGGETLPNWRASAFNRNPPAGYQIIEVPYFAGVFPVVDRMALDESVAGGAAKMEAAVRAHHAACPGTHLRLAGYSEGALVAGDALEKFARTNDIPHNQISGTLYGNPRRSFGDGGLGGVAGGIETNLPTILPGVTMRGGRDFRDVAVRDVCNENDGICNSTNLITNFAAFANGLYGYATGDHGYDLNPARDTGSGQTLNRQAPRLPYGPPLPLPIGTPWQIQQLLGVGPRAASQGLLPPALPAQVTQALQGDPWLQLMLSA
;
A
#
# COMPACT_ATOMS: atom_id res chain seq x y z
N MET A 1 86.31 14.13 0.24
CA MET A 1 85.06 13.45 0.68
C MET A 1 84.03 13.62 -0.43
N LYS A 2 83.57 12.49 -0.99
CA LYS A 2 82.59 12.42 -2.08
C LYS A 2 81.18 12.28 -1.46
N PHE A 3 80.22 13.08 -1.91
CA PHE A 3 78.80 12.79 -1.68
C PHE A 3 78.08 12.88 -3.03
N THR A 4 77.73 11.71 -3.54
CA THR A 4 76.91 11.49 -4.73
C THR A 4 75.45 11.47 -4.28
N ALA A 5 74.61 12.39 -4.76
CA ALA A 5 73.17 12.38 -4.52
C ALA A 5 72.49 11.51 -5.59
N LEU A 6 71.84 10.42 -5.17
CA LEU A 6 70.95 9.64 -6.04
C LEU A 6 69.59 10.35 -6.15
N ALA A 7 69.17 10.64 -7.38
CA ALA A 7 67.80 11.03 -7.69
C ALA A 7 66.92 9.77 -7.77
N ALA A 8 65.91 9.68 -6.91
CA ALA A 8 64.87 8.66 -6.99
C ALA A 8 63.76 9.15 -7.94
N VAL A 9 63.65 8.53 -9.11
CA VAL A 9 62.54 8.74 -10.05
C VAL A 9 61.36 7.90 -9.57
N VAL A 10 60.32 8.53 -9.03
CA VAL A 10 59.04 7.90 -8.73
C VAL A 10 58.23 7.86 -10.03
N VAL A 11 58.09 6.67 -10.62
CA VAL A 11 57.19 6.44 -11.76
C VAL A 11 55.78 6.27 -11.21
N ALA A 12 54.94 7.28 -11.40
CA ALA A 12 53.50 7.20 -11.12
C ALA A 12 52.85 6.32 -12.20
N VAL A 13 52.45 5.10 -11.84
CA VAL A 13 51.62 4.25 -12.70
C VAL A 13 50.19 4.75 -12.61
N ALA A 14 49.72 5.45 -13.65
CA ALA A 14 48.33 5.81 -13.79
C ALA A 14 47.51 4.54 -14.11
N ALA A 15 46.90 3.94 -13.09
CA ALA A 15 45.92 2.89 -13.29
C ALA A 15 44.65 3.53 -13.87
N THR A 16 44.43 3.33 -15.17
CA THR A 16 43.15 3.64 -15.82
C THR A 16 42.10 2.70 -15.27
N VAL A 17 41.30 3.19 -14.31
CA VAL A 17 40.07 2.51 -13.89
C VAL A 17 39.07 2.69 -15.03
N THR A 18 39.00 1.70 -15.94
CA THR A 18 37.90 1.62 -16.89
C THR A 18 36.64 1.32 -16.09
N ALA A 19 35.84 2.36 -15.84
CA ALA A 19 34.47 2.20 -15.40
C ALA A 19 33.73 1.43 -16.49
N THR A 20 33.50 0.13 -16.28
CA THR A 20 32.54 -0.63 -17.07
C THR A 20 31.17 -0.05 -16.80
N ALA A 21 30.74 0.90 -17.63
CA ALA A 21 29.32 1.19 -17.76
C ALA A 21 28.64 -0.12 -18.13
N GLN A 22 27.84 -0.68 -17.20
CA GLN A 22 26.93 -1.78 -17.53
C GLN A 22 26.07 -1.29 -18.67
N ALA A 23 26.33 -1.80 -19.87
CA ALA A 23 25.44 -1.63 -20.99
C ALA A 23 24.06 -2.13 -20.53
N SER A 24 23.09 -1.22 -20.47
CA SER A 24 21.69 -1.63 -20.48
C SER A 24 21.55 -2.57 -21.67
N ALA A 25 21.22 -3.85 -21.44
CA ALA A 25 20.95 -4.77 -22.53
C ALA A 25 19.96 -4.06 -23.46
N ALA A 26 20.38 -3.79 -24.69
CA ALA A 26 19.64 -2.95 -25.63
C ALA A 26 18.22 -3.54 -25.81
N GLY A 27 17.24 -3.00 -25.08
CA GLY A 27 15.88 -3.55 -25.03
C GLY A 27 15.19 -3.53 -23.67
N CYS A 28 15.89 -3.43 -22.54
CA CYS A 28 15.25 -3.34 -21.22
C CYS A 28 14.74 -1.92 -20.92
N ALA A 29 13.57 -1.83 -20.28
CA ALA A 29 13.04 -0.57 -19.78
C ALA A 29 13.89 0.00 -18.65
N GLN A 30 13.84 1.32 -18.45
CA GLN A 30 14.47 1.96 -17.29
C GLN A 30 13.69 1.66 -16.01
N VAL A 31 12.35 1.65 -16.11
CA VAL A 31 11.44 1.34 -15.01
C VAL A 31 10.41 0.32 -15.50
N ALA A 32 10.23 -0.76 -14.75
CA ALA A 32 9.10 -1.68 -14.93
C ALA A 32 8.11 -1.49 -13.78
N VAL A 33 6.85 -1.19 -14.11
CA VAL A 33 5.76 -1.00 -13.16
C VAL A 33 4.89 -2.25 -13.13
N PHE A 34 4.85 -2.92 -11.98
CA PHE A 34 4.04 -4.11 -11.74
C PHE A 34 2.74 -3.71 -11.08
N GLU A 35 1.62 -3.94 -11.74
CA GLU A 35 0.32 -3.38 -11.34
C GLU A 35 -0.62 -4.46 -10.80
N ALA A 36 -1.17 -4.23 -9.61
CA ALA A 36 -2.26 -5.02 -9.04
C ALA A 36 -3.47 -4.12 -8.77
N ASP A 37 -4.63 -4.51 -9.28
CA ASP A 37 -5.89 -3.77 -9.12
C ASP A 37 -6.65 -4.21 -7.86
N GLY A 38 -7.72 -3.51 -7.51
CA GLY A 38 -8.51 -3.73 -6.29
C GLY A 38 -9.53 -4.86 -6.38
N TYR A 39 -10.36 -4.94 -5.34
CA TYR A 39 -11.46 -5.90 -5.20
C TYR A 39 -12.34 -5.95 -6.47
N ARG A 40 -12.62 -7.16 -6.96
CA ARG A 40 -13.31 -7.45 -8.24
C ARG A 40 -12.61 -6.96 -9.52
N GLY A 41 -11.52 -6.21 -9.40
CA GLY A 41 -10.72 -5.70 -10.51
C GLY A 41 -9.46 -6.52 -10.80
N GLY A 42 -8.98 -7.32 -9.84
CA GLY A 42 -7.65 -7.96 -9.91
C GLY A 42 -7.36 -8.81 -11.16
N GLU A 43 -8.37 -9.43 -11.79
CA GLU A 43 -8.16 -10.26 -12.99
C GLU A 43 -8.13 -9.44 -14.29
N THR A 44 -8.79 -8.29 -14.32
CA THR A 44 -9.01 -7.50 -15.54
C THR A 44 -8.35 -6.12 -15.53
N LEU A 45 -7.85 -5.70 -14.36
CA LEU A 45 -7.17 -4.45 -14.08
C LEU A 45 -7.87 -3.20 -14.65
N PRO A 46 -9.18 -3.02 -14.43
CA PRO A 46 -9.94 -1.95 -15.08
C PRO A 46 -9.49 -0.55 -14.65
N ASN A 47 -9.08 -0.35 -13.39
CA ASN A 47 -8.67 0.96 -12.89
C ASN A 47 -7.31 1.35 -13.48
N TRP A 48 -6.37 0.40 -13.52
CA TRP A 48 -5.06 0.61 -14.15
C TRP A 48 -5.19 0.88 -15.65
N ARG A 49 -5.93 0.05 -16.39
CA ARG A 49 -6.16 0.24 -17.83
C ARG A 49 -6.88 1.54 -18.16
N ALA A 50 -7.76 2.00 -17.27
CA ALA A 50 -8.43 3.29 -17.39
C ALA A 50 -7.61 4.47 -16.86
N SER A 51 -6.40 4.27 -16.33
CA SER A 51 -5.55 5.35 -15.85
C SER A 51 -4.97 6.17 -17.00
N ALA A 52 -4.68 7.45 -16.74
CA ALA A 52 -3.95 8.27 -17.71
C ALA A 52 -2.51 7.76 -17.91
N PHE A 53 -1.91 7.18 -16.86
CA PHE A 53 -0.59 6.57 -16.91
C PHE A 53 -0.53 5.41 -17.92
N ASN A 54 -1.46 4.45 -17.87
CA ASN A 54 -1.43 3.31 -18.82
C ASN A 54 -1.75 3.73 -20.26
N ARG A 55 -2.55 4.77 -20.44
CA ARG A 55 -2.82 5.32 -21.78
C ARG A 55 -1.61 6.00 -22.41
N ASN A 56 -0.73 6.58 -21.60
CA ASN A 56 0.42 7.32 -22.08
C ASN A 56 1.59 7.25 -21.07
N PRO A 57 2.25 6.08 -20.94
CA PRO A 57 3.36 5.93 -20.01
C PRO A 57 4.56 6.78 -20.45
N PRO A 58 5.36 7.33 -19.51
CA PRO A 58 6.57 8.05 -19.87
C PRO A 58 7.55 7.18 -20.66
N ALA A 59 8.39 7.80 -21.50
CA ALA A 59 9.44 7.10 -22.20
C ALA A 59 10.36 6.35 -21.21
N GLY A 60 10.74 5.11 -21.55
CA GLY A 60 11.56 4.26 -20.70
C GLY A 60 10.79 3.49 -19.61
N TYR A 61 9.47 3.66 -19.51
CA TYR A 61 8.62 2.86 -18.63
C TYR A 61 8.02 1.66 -19.38
N GLN A 62 7.95 0.54 -18.69
CA GLN A 62 7.20 -0.64 -19.10
C GLN A 62 6.13 -0.95 -18.05
N ILE A 63 4.93 -1.27 -18.52
CA ILE A 63 3.82 -1.71 -17.66
C ILE A 63 3.73 -3.23 -17.70
N ILE A 64 3.59 -3.84 -16.53
CA ILE A 64 3.45 -5.28 -16.34
C ILE A 64 2.23 -5.49 -15.43
N GLU A 65 1.11 -5.87 -16.03
CA GLU A 65 -0.11 -6.20 -15.30
C GLU A 65 0.06 -7.55 -14.56
N VAL A 66 -0.35 -7.61 -13.29
CA VAL A 66 -0.29 -8.83 -12.47
C VAL A 66 -1.72 -9.31 -12.15
N PRO A 67 -2.34 -10.11 -13.02
CA PRO A 67 -3.71 -10.57 -12.83
C PRO A 67 -3.81 -11.62 -11.70
N TYR A 68 -4.71 -11.37 -10.75
CA TYR A 68 -4.96 -12.25 -9.61
C TYR A 68 -6.45 -12.31 -9.27
N PHE A 69 -6.88 -13.38 -8.60
CA PHE A 69 -8.25 -13.43 -8.07
C PHE A 69 -8.35 -12.41 -6.95
N ALA A 70 -9.26 -11.44 -7.05
CA ALA A 70 -9.44 -10.36 -6.06
C ALA A 70 -10.77 -10.54 -5.32
N GLY A 71 -10.71 -11.27 -4.21
CA GLY A 71 -11.83 -11.53 -3.30
C GLY A 71 -11.53 -11.09 -1.88
N VAL A 72 -12.55 -10.62 -1.16
CA VAL A 72 -12.41 -10.07 0.19
C VAL A 72 -13.27 -10.82 1.18
N PHE A 73 -14.54 -11.03 0.86
CA PHE A 73 -15.55 -11.43 1.83
C PHE A 73 -15.77 -12.95 1.84
N PRO A 74 -15.60 -13.62 3.00
CA PRO A 74 -15.89 -15.05 3.10
C PRO A 74 -17.37 -15.30 2.80
N VAL A 75 -17.68 -16.51 2.29
CA VAL A 75 -19.02 -16.94 1.85
C VAL A 75 -19.52 -16.27 0.57
N VAL A 76 -19.17 -15.00 0.33
CA VAL A 76 -19.51 -14.27 -0.90
C VAL A 76 -18.51 -14.56 -2.01
N ASP A 77 -17.22 -14.46 -1.69
CA ASP A 77 -16.13 -14.67 -2.63
C ASP A 77 -15.57 -16.09 -2.50
N ARG A 78 -15.08 -16.63 -3.63
CA ARG A 78 -14.46 -17.98 -3.68
C ARG A 78 -13.22 -18.09 -2.78
N MET A 79 -12.46 -17.00 -2.67
CA MET A 79 -11.31 -16.86 -1.77
C MET A 79 -11.53 -15.58 -0.98
N ALA A 80 -11.38 -15.65 0.34
CA ALA A 80 -11.42 -14.47 1.20
C ALA A 80 -10.11 -13.68 1.10
N LEU A 81 -10.08 -12.49 1.71
CA LEU A 81 -8.97 -11.54 1.62
C LEU A 81 -7.59 -12.18 1.82
N ASP A 82 -7.42 -12.99 2.87
CA ASP A 82 -6.12 -13.57 3.23
C ASP A 82 -5.57 -14.48 2.11
N GLU A 83 -6.41 -15.34 1.54
CA GLU A 83 -6.03 -16.27 0.47
C GLU A 83 -5.85 -15.54 -0.87
N SER A 84 -6.75 -14.60 -1.16
CA SER A 84 -6.72 -13.74 -2.34
C SER A 84 -5.41 -12.95 -2.42
N VAL A 85 -5.07 -12.22 -1.35
CA VAL A 85 -3.87 -11.40 -1.25
C VAL A 85 -2.62 -12.27 -1.28
N ALA A 86 -2.59 -13.41 -0.60
CA ALA A 86 -1.44 -14.32 -0.64
C ALA A 86 -1.16 -14.85 -2.06
N GLY A 87 -2.22 -15.24 -2.78
CA GLY A 87 -2.11 -15.67 -4.17
C GLY A 87 -1.65 -14.55 -5.10
N GLY A 88 -2.18 -13.34 -4.93
CA GLY A 88 -1.75 -12.16 -5.68
C GLY A 88 -0.29 -11.77 -5.42
N ALA A 89 0.13 -11.75 -4.15
CA ALA A 89 1.50 -11.42 -3.76
C ALA A 89 2.50 -12.43 -4.36
N ALA A 90 2.20 -13.73 -4.29
CA ALA A 90 3.04 -14.76 -4.90
C ALA A 90 3.19 -14.57 -6.42
N LYS A 91 2.10 -14.21 -7.12
CA LYS A 91 2.16 -13.89 -8.56
C LYS A 91 3.00 -12.65 -8.85
N MET A 92 2.85 -11.60 -8.06
CA MET A 92 3.64 -10.38 -8.22
C MET A 92 5.12 -10.65 -7.99
N GLU A 93 5.47 -11.35 -6.92
CA GLU A 93 6.85 -11.74 -6.64
C GLU A 93 7.47 -12.54 -7.79
N ALA A 94 6.73 -13.51 -8.33
CA ALA A 94 7.19 -14.31 -9.46
C ALA A 94 7.44 -13.46 -10.71
N ALA A 95 6.52 -12.54 -11.03
CA ALA A 95 6.67 -11.62 -12.16
C ALA A 95 7.89 -10.70 -11.99
N VAL A 96 8.07 -10.14 -10.79
CA VAL A 96 9.19 -9.25 -10.46
C VAL A 96 10.53 -10.00 -10.57
N ARG A 97 10.63 -11.22 -10.01
CA ARG A 97 11.86 -12.04 -10.11
C ARG A 97 12.17 -12.44 -11.54
N ALA A 98 11.16 -12.85 -12.29
CA ALA A 98 11.34 -13.21 -13.70
C ALA A 98 11.84 -12.01 -14.52
N HIS A 99 11.27 -10.82 -14.29
CA HIS A 99 11.73 -9.62 -14.97
C HIS A 99 13.15 -9.21 -14.55
N HIS A 100 13.46 -9.25 -13.25
CA HIS A 100 14.81 -8.91 -12.76
C HIS A 100 15.87 -9.86 -13.33
N ALA A 101 15.57 -11.15 -13.47
CA ALA A 101 16.46 -12.12 -14.10
C ALA A 101 16.74 -11.80 -15.58
N ALA A 102 15.74 -11.31 -16.31
CA ALA A 102 15.87 -10.91 -17.72
C ALA A 102 16.53 -9.53 -17.88
N CYS A 103 16.24 -8.60 -16.97
CA CYS A 103 16.65 -7.20 -17.01
C CYS A 103 17.14 -6.73 -15.62
N PRO A 104 18.35 -7.13 -15.20
CA PRO A 104 18.85 -6.85 -13.85
C PRO A 104 19.14 -5.36 -13.57
N GLY A 105 19.20 -4.54 -14.63
CA GLY A 105 19.39 -3.09 -14.53
C GLY A 105 18.10 -2.28 -14.39
N THR A 106 16.93 -2.89 -14.59
CA THR A 106 15.64 -2.19 -14.53
C THR A 106 15.29 -1.82 -13.08
N HIS A 107 14.79 -0.61 -12.86
CA HIS A 107 14.16 -0.23 -11.60
C HIS A 107 12.74 -0.83 -11.51
N LEU A 108 12.47 -1.61 -10.47
CA LEU A 108 11.22 -2.34 -10.30
C LEU A 108 10.28 -1.56 -9.37
N ARG A 109 9.12 -1.16 -9.89
CA ARG A 109 8.10 -0.39 -9.17
C ARG A 109 6.87 -1.28 -8.97
N LEU A 110 6.56 -1.66 -7.75
CA LEU A 110 5.34 -2.42 -7.44
C LEU A 110 4.24 -1.43 -7.09
N ALA A 111 3.21 -1.37 -7.91
CA ALA A 111 2.09 -0.45 -7.76
C ALA A 111 0.80 -1.23 -7.49
N GLY A 112 0.05 -0.81 -6.48
CA GLY A 112 -1.18 -1.49 -6.08
C GLY A 112 -2.28 -0.51 -5.72
N TYR A 113 -3.51 -0.85 -6.07
CA TYR A 113 -4.71 -0.08 -5.72
C TYR A 113 -5.66 -0.91 -4.86
N SER A 114 -6.12 -0.36 -3.72
CA SER A 114 -7.09 -1.02 -2.83
C SER A 114 -6.59 -2.39 -2.34
N GLU A 115 -7.34 -3.48 -2.57
CA GLU A 115 -6.87 -4.86 -2.33
C GLU A 115 -5.53 -5.16 -3.04
N GLY A 116 -5.31 -4.63 -4.24
CA GLY A 116 -4.05 -4.74 -4.96
C GLY A 116 -2.90 -4.00 -4.28
N ALA A 117 -3.17 -2.97 -3.46
CA ALA A 117 -2.18 -2.35 -2.60
C ALA A 117 -1.76 -3.29 -1.46
N LEU A 118 -2.61 -4.24 -1.06
CA LEU A 118 -2.19 -5.30 -0.16
C LEU A 118 -1.27 -6.30 -0.84
N VAL A 119 -1.62 -6.71 -2.06
CA VAL A 119 -0.79 -7.60 -2.90
C VAL A 119 0.60 -7.01 -3.12
N ALA A 120 0.67 -5.75 -3.58
CA ALA A 120 1.93 -5.06 -3.80
C ALA A 120 2.71 -4.83 -2.50
N GLY A 121 2.02 -4.41 -1.44
CA GLY A 121 2.63 -4.21 -0.14
C GLY A 121 3.23 -5.49 0.46
N ASP A 122 2.56 -6.63 0.33
CA ASP A 122 3.05 -7.91 0.86
C ASP A 122 4.26 -8.42 0.08
N ALA A 123 4.26 -8.28 -1.25
CA ALA A 123 5.43 -8.59 -2.07
C ALA A 123 6.62 -7.68 -1.71
N LEU A 124 6.39 -6.37 -1.55
CA LEU A 124 7.41 -5.40 -1.12
C LEU A 124 7.98 -5.72 0.26
N GLU A 125 7.13 -6.02 1.25
CA GLU A 125 7.56 -6.39 2.61
C GLU A 125 8.42 -7.67 2.59
N LYS A 126 8.13 -8.62 1.70
CA LYS A 126 8.98 -9.80 1.53
C LYS A 126 10.32 -9.45 0.90
N PHE A 127 10.33 -8.69 -0.19
CA PHE A 127 11.57 -8.26 -0.83
C PHE A 127 12.45 -7.42 0.11
N ALA A 128 11.87 -6.55 0.93
CA ALA A 128 12.59 -5.79 1.96
C ALA A 128 13.31 -6.68 2.99
N ARG A 129 12.93 -7.96 3.11
CA ARG A 129 13.53 -8.92 4.06
C ARG A 129 14.57 -9.83 3.39
N THR A 130 14.75 -9.76 2.08
CA THR A 130 15.73 -10.55 1.33
C THR A 130 16.70 -9.63 0.57
N ASN A 131 17.76 -10.20 0.00
CA ASN A 131 18.67 -9.47 -0.90
C ASN A 131 18.54 -9.97 -2.34
N ASP A 132 17.38 -10.56 -2.69
CA ASP A 132 17.15 -11.14 -4.01
C ASP A 132 17.11 -10.08 -5.11
N ILE A 133 16.73 -8.85 -4.72
CA ILE A 133 16.71 -7.66 -5.54
C ILE A 133 17.34 -6.55 -4.68
N PRO A 134 18.35 -5.82 -5.17
CA PRO A 134 18.90 -4.69 -4.45
C PRO A 134 17.81 -3.70 -4.05
N HIS A 135 17.76 -3.30 -2.78
CA HIS A 135 16.69 -2.43 -2.27
C HIS A 135 16.61 -1.06 -2.95
N ASN A 136 17.72 -0.58 -3.51
CA ASN A 136 17.77 0.64 -4.32
C ASN A 136 17.23 0.47 -5.75
N GLN A 137 16.96 -0.77 -6.19
CA GLN A 137 16.36 -1.11 -7.48
C GLN A 137 14.89 -1.52 -7.37
N ILE A 138 14.31 -1.51 -6.17
CA ILE A 138 12.90 -1.82 -5.95
C ILE A 138 12.22 -0.70 -5.14
N SER A 139 10.95 -0.44 -5.44
CA SER A 139 10.15 0.59 -4.78
C SER A 139 8.66 0.30 -4.91
N GLY A 140 7.84 0.96 -4.10
CA GLY A 140 6.39 0.78 -4.07
C GLY A 140 5.60 2.07 -4.24
N THR A 141 4.42 1.96 -4.83
CA THR A 141 3.37 2.99 -4.80
C THR A 141 2.02 2.35 -4.48
N LEU A 142 1.45 2.68 -3.32
CA LEU A 142 0.26 2.02 -2.79
C LEU A 142 -0.90 3.02 -2.69
N TYR A 143 -1.91 2.87 -3.53
CA TYR A 143 -3.10 3.72 -3.56
C TYR A 143 -4.23 3.07 -2.75
N GLY A 144 -4.86 3.82 -1.85
CA GLY A 144 -5.95 3.27 -1.06
C GLY A 144 -5.52 2.09 -0.17
N ASN A 145 -4.28 2.09 0.32
CA ASN A 145 -3.69 0.97 1.07
C ASN A 145 -4.43 0.66 2.39
N PRO A 146 -5.07 -0.52 2.53
CA PRO A 146 -5.78 -0.91 3.74
C PRO A 146 -4.87 -1.11 4.97
N ARG A 147 -3.56 -1.27 4.77
CA ARG A 147 -2.53 -1.37 5.81
C ARG A 147 -1.62 -0.13 5.88
N ARG A 148 -2.10 1.04 5.43
CA ARG A 148 -1.36 2.31 5.56
C ARG A 148 -0.94 2.51 7.02
N SER A 149 0.35 2.79 7.25
CA SER A 149 0.84 3.10 8.60
C SER A 149 0.16 4.33 9.18
N PHE A 150 0.06 4.39 10.52
CA PHE A 150 -0.46 5.56 11.20
C PHE A 150 0.32 6.82 10.85
N GLY A 151 -0.39 7.90 10.61
CA GLY A 151 0.16 9.20 10.25
C GLY A 151 -0.91 10.27 10.32
N ASP A 152 -0.67 11.37 9.62
CA ASP A 152 -1.66 12.43 9.43
C ASP A 152 -2.92 11.86 8.76
N GLY A 153 -4.07 11.97 9.43
CA GLY A 153 -5.38 11.63 8.90
C GLY A 153 -6.29 12.84 8.71
N GLY A 154 -5.74 14.05 8.84
CA GLY A 154 -6.45 15.31 8.71
C GLY A 154 -7.31 15.71 9.87
N LEU A 155 -8.49 16.23 9.56
CA LEU A 155 -9.39 16.77 10.58
C LEU A 155 -9.81 15.71 11.60
N GLY A 156 -9.78 14.43 11.20
CA GLY A 156 -10.06 13.29 12.07
C GLY A 156 -8.96 13.01 13.11
N GLY A 157 -7.77 13.59 12.93
CA GLY A 157 -6.57 13.32 13.74
C GLY A 157 -5.66 12.28 13.12
N VAL A 158 -4.93 11.53 13.96
CA VAL A 158 -4.06 10.43 13.51
C VAL A 158 -4.92 9.29 12.98
N ALA A 159 -4.57 8.79 11.79
CA ALA A 159 -5.27 7.68 11.14
C ALA A 159 -4.30 6.75 10.41
N GLY A 160 -4.71 5.50 10.24
CA GLY A 160 -4.03 4.50 9.42
C GLY A 160 -5.03 3.83 8.47
N GLY A 161 -4.63 2.75 7.81
CA GLY A 161 -5.56 1.96 7.02
C GLY A 161 -6.54 1.16 7.88
N ILE A 162 -7.63 0.66 7.30
CA ILE A 162 -8.68 -0.07 8.00
C ILE A 162 -8.16 -1.30 8.75
N GLU A 163 -7.15 -2.00 8.21
CA GLU A 163 -6.49 -3.14 8.87
C GLU A 163 -5.57 -2.75 10.04
N THR A 164 -5.28 -1.46 10.19
CA THR A 164 -4.56 -0.92 11.36
C THR A 164 -5.50 -0.48 12.46
N ASN A 165 -6.80 -0.39 12.16
CA ASN A 165 -7.78 0.24 13.02
C ASN A 165 -8.81 -0.75 13.55
N LEU A 166 -9.38 -1.59 12.69
CA LEU A 166 -10.41 -2.56 13.06
C LEU A 166 -9.82 -3.87 13.59
N PRO A 167 -10.51 -4.55 14.52
CA PRO A 167 -10.11 -5.87 14.96
C PRO A 167 -10.40 -6.91 13.87
N THR A 168 -9.66 -8.02 13.88
CA THR A 168 -10.05 -9.18 13.08
C THR A 168 -11.33 -9.75 13.67
N ILE A 169 -12.40 -9.81 12.86
CA ILE A 169 -13.72 -10.33 13.27
C ILE A 169 -14.20 -11.47 12.36
N LEU A 170 -13.73 -11.52 11.12
CA LEU A 170 -14.09 -12.56 10.18
C LEU A 170 -12.97 -13.60 9.98
N PRO A 171 -13.32 -14.89 9.85
CA PRO A 171 -12.41 -15.89 9.30
C PRO A 171 -11.97 -15.52 7.87
N GLY A 172 -10.66 -15.56 7.60
CA GLY A 172 -10.09 -15.30 6.28
C GLY A 172 -9.98 -13.82 5.88
N VAL A 173 -10.28 -12.89 6.80
CA VAL A 173 -10.07 -11.44 6.64
C VAL A 173 -9.32 -10.92 7.84
N THR A 174 -8.03 -11.22 7.90
CA THR A 174 -7.18 -10.85 9.02
C THR A 174 -6.81 -9.37 8.92
N MET A 175 -7.09 -8.59 9.96
CA MET A 175 -6.61 -7.20 10.08
C MET A 175 -5.15 -7.25 10.54
N ARG A 176 -4.19 -7.07 9.64
CA ARG A 176 -2.77 -7.37 9.89
C ARG A 176 -1.93 -6.19 10.41
N GLY A 177 -2.53 -5.03 10.65
CA GLY A 177 -1.81 -3.84 11.10
C GLY A 177 -0.95 -3.21 10.00
N GLY A 178 -0.05 -2.29 10.39
CA GLY A 178 0.89 -1.66 9.46
C GLY A 178 1.93 -2.63 8.88
N ARG A 179 2.71 -2.17 7.91
CA ARG A 179 3.85 -2.91 7.31
C ARG A 179 5.18 -2.28 7.68
N ASP A 180 6.23 -3.09 7.64
CA ASP A 180 7.62 -2.63 7.71
C ASP A 180 8.34 -2.91 6.37
N PHE A 181 8.61 -1.85 5.61
CA PHE A 181 9.31 -1.91 4.33
C PHE A 181 10.83 -1.73 4.46
N ARG A 182 11.35 -1.58 5.69
CA ARG A 182 12.76 -1.27 5.96
C ARG A 182 13.25 -0.08 5.13
N ASP A 183 14.28 -0.27 4.32
CA ASP A 183 14.90 0.73 3.45
C ASP A 183 14.34 0.72 2.01
N VAL A 184 13.37 -0.14 1.68
CA VAL A 184 12.67 -0.08 0.39
C VAL A 184 11.77 1.16 0.37
N ALA A 185 11.95 1.99 -0.66
CA ALA A 185 11.18 3.22 -0.80
C ALA A 185 9.72 2.92 -1.20
N VAL A 186 8.77 3.24 -0.32
CA VAL A 186 7.33 3.05 -0.57
C VAL A 186 6.56 4.34 -0.33
N ARG A 187 5.77 4.73 -1.34
CA ARG A 187 4.83 5.85 -1.29
C ARG A 187 3.42 5.31 -1.04
N ASP A 188 2.79 5.74 0.04
CA ASP A 188 1.35 5.54 0.27
C ASP A 188 0.58 6.78 -0.22
N VAL A 189 -0.44 6.59 -1.06
CA VAL A 189 -1.34 7.65 -1.53
C VAL A 189 -2.74 7.37 -1.02
N CYS A 190 -3.33 8.36 -0.34
CA CYS A 190 -4.62 8.19 0.30
C CYS A 190 -5.47 9.47 0.23
N ASN A 191 -6.77 9.31 0.07
CA ASN A 191 -7.74 10.40 0.15
C ASN A 191 -8.25 10.56 1.59
N GLU A 192 -8.45 11.79 2.07
CA GLU A 192 -8.84 12.05 3.47
C GLU A 192 -10.19 11.43 3.85
N ASN A 193 -11.14 11.35 2.90
CA ASN A 193 -12.44 10.72 3.14
C ASN A 193 -12.48 9.23 2.77
N ASP A 194 -11.35 8.60 2.44
CA ASP A 194 -11.32 7.17 2.13
C ASP A 194 -11.09 6.34 3.38
N GLY A 195 -12.14 5.75 3.94
CA GLY A 195 -12.09 4.93 5.15
C GLY A 195 -11.24 3.66 5.03
N ILE A 196 -10.86 3.24 3.81
CA ILE A 196 -10.00 2.07 3.61
C ILE A 196 -8.55 2.40 3.97
N CYS A 197 -8.02 3.53 3.53
CA CYS A 197 -6.63 3.92 3.81
C CYS A 197 -6.49 5.02 4.86
N ASN A 198 -7.55 5.79 5.15
CA ASN A 198 -7.63 6.84 6.16
C ASN A 198 -8.70 6.50 7.22
N SER A 199 -8.64 5.29 7.76
CA SER A 199 -9.50 4.85 8.84
C SER A 199 -9.14 5.58 10.14
N THR A 200 -9.98 6.53 10.56
CA THR A 200 -9.81 7.26 11.83
C THR A 200 -10.19 6.37 13.01
N ASN A 201 -9.54 6.52 14.17
CA ASN A 201 -9.86 5.71 15.35
C ASN A 201 -11.34 5.92 15.77
N LEU A 202 -12.14 4.86 15.66
CA LEU A 202 -13.58 4.92 15.95
C LEU A 202 -13.89 5.20 17.43
N ILE A 203 -12.95 4.93 18.34
CA ILE A 203 -13.11 5.22 19.78
C ILE A 203 -12.96 6.71 20.05
N THR A 204 -12.00 7.37 19.41
CA THR A 204 -11.71 8.79 19.68
C THR A 204 -12.41 9.73 18.71
N ASN A 205 -12.85 9.26 17.54
CA ASN A 205 -13.57 10.07 16.56
C ASN A 205 -14.48 9.23 15.65
N PHE A 206 -15.57 8.71 16.21
CA PHE A 206 -16.56 7.91 15.47
C PHE A 206 -17.14 8.63 14.25
N ALA A 207 -17.39 9.94 14.35
CA ALA A 207 -17.96 10.71 13.23
C ALA A 207 -16.98 10.82 12.05
N ALA A 208 -15.68 11.02 12.30
CA ALA A 208 -14.66 10.99 11.25
C ALA A 208 -14.47 9.58 10.66
N PHE A 209 -14.58 8.53 11.48
CA PHE A 209 -14.59 7.15 10.99
C PHE A 209 -15.77 6.88 10.05
N ALA A 210 -16.98 7.29 10.45
CA ALA A 210 -18.19 7.17 9.62
C ALA A 210 -18.09 8.00 8.32
N ASN A 211 -17.45 9.19 8.38
CA ASN A 211 -17.14 9.98 7.19
C ASN A 211 -16.27 9.20 6.20
N GLY A 212 -15.24 8.50 6.69
CA GLY A 212 -14.38 7.66 5.87
C GLY A 212 -15.13 6.54 5.14
N LEU A 213 -16.01 5.83 5.85
CA LEU A 213 -16.83 4.77 5.24
C LEU A 213 -17.81 5.35 4.20
N TYR A 214 -18.44 6.47 4.53
CA TYR A 214 -19.35 7.14 3.61
C TYR A 214 -18.62 7.67 2.37
N GLY A 215 -17.42 8.24 2.53
CA GLY A 215 -16.58 8.67 1.42
C GLY A 215 -16.18 7.50 0.54
N TYR A 216 -15.74 6.37 1.11
CA TYR A 216 -15.49 5.14 0.37
C TYR A 216 -16.72 4.72 -0.46
N ALA A 217 -17.89 4.61 0.16
CA ALA A 217 -19.14 4.21 -0.50
C ALA A 217 -19.63 5.21 -1.56
N THR A 218 -19.20 6.48 -1.50
CA THR A 218 -19.60 7.55 -2.42
C THR A 218 -18.52 7.97 -3.40
N GLY A 219 -17.43 7.20 -3.50
CA GLY A 219 -16.42 7.33 -4.56
C GLY A 219 -15.12 8.02 -4.16
N ASP A 220 -14.92 8.41 -2.90
CA ASP A 220 -13.62 8.94 -2.43
C ASP A 220 -12.51 7.88 -2.39
N HIS A 221 -12.84 6.61 -2.67
CA HIS A 221 -11.86 5.55 -2.94
C HIS A 221 -11.31 5.57 -4.38
N GLY A 222 -11.68 6.55 -5.21
CA GLY A 222 -11.11 6.73 -6.54
C GLY A 222 -9.79 7.51 -6.51
N TYR A 223 -8.81 7.09 -7.34
CA TYR A 223 -7.48 7.69 -7.41
C TYR A 223 -7.05 7.98 -8.85
N ASP A 224 -6.30 9.06 -9.04
CA ASP A 224 -5.51 9.26 -10.25
C ASP A 224 -4.22 8.43 -10.16
N LEU A 225 -4.27 7.21 -10.66
CA LEU A 225 -3.17 6.24 -10.60
C LEU A 225 -2.01 6.68 -11.50
N ASN A 226 -0.90 7.13 -10.89
CA ASN A 226 0.30 7.58 -11.61
C ASN A 226 1.60 7.27 -10.83
N PRO A 227 2.11 6.03 -10.91
CA PRO A 227 3.31 5.61 -10.20
C PRO A 227 4.62 6.23 -10.72
N ALA A 228 4.56 7.04 -11.79
CA ALA A 228 5.66 7.89 -12.23
C ALA A 228 5.70 9.23 -11.48
N ARG A 229 4.55 9.75 -11.04
CA ARG A 229 4.45 10.93 -10.16
C ARG A 229 4.69 10.54 -8.71
N ASP A 230 4.05 9.47 -8.26
CA ASP A 230 3.93 9.13 -6.85
C ASP A 230 5.07 8.21 -6.39
N THR A 231 6.27 8.81 -6.27
CA THR A 231 7.53 8.10 -5.99
C THR A 231 8.11 8.41 -4.59
N GLY A 232 9.20 7.72 -4.25
CA GLY A 232 9.94 7.90 -2.99
C GLY A 232 9.23 7.32 -1.77
N SER A 233 9.68 7.70 -0.58
CA SER A 233 9.14 7.20 0.68
C SER A 233 8.15 8.17 1.33
N GLY A 234 7.15 7.62 2.03
CA GLY A 234 6.26 8.37 2.91
C GLY A 234 4.81 8.38 2.42
N GLN A 235 4.03 9.33 2.91
CA GLN A 235 2.59 9.41 2.67
C GLN A 235 2.22 10.65 1.86
N THR A 236 1.25 10.51 0.96
CA THR A 236 0.50 11.60 0.33
C THR A 236 -0.93 11.50 0.81
N LEU A 237 -1.40 12.51 1.53
CA LEU A 237 -2.80 12.65 1.93
C LEU A 237 -3.46 13.73 1.09
N ASN A 238 -4.39 13.33 0.22
CA ASN A 238 -5.19 14.26 -0.55
C ASN A 238 -6.29 14.84 0.34
N ARG A 239 -6.14 16.12 0.68
CA ARG A 239 -7.10 16.87 1.51
C ARG A 239 -8.45 16.96 0.80
N GLN A 240 -9.51 16.66 1.53
CA GLN A 240 -10.88 16.72 1.02
C GLN A 240 -11.78 17.40 2.05
N ALA A 241 -12.82 18.09 1.56
CA ALA A 241 -13.88 18.55 2.46
C ALA A 241 -14.60 17.32 3.04
N PRO A 242 -14.88 17.30 4.36
CA PRO A 242 -15.68 16.26 4.98
C PRO A 242 -17.01 16.03 4.25
N ARG A 243 -17.37 14.76 4.03
CA ARG A 243 -18.71 14.36 3.56
C ARG A 243 -19.74 14.45 4.68
N LEU A 244 -19.32 14.15 5.92
CA LEU A 244 -20.13 14.27 7.12
C LEU A 244 -19.48 15.30 8.07
N PRO A 245 -20.27 16.09 8.82
CA PRO A 245 -19.71 16.98 9.82
C PRO A 245 -19.03 16.20 10.95
N TYR A 246 -17.76 16.53 11.24
CA TYR A 246 -17.04 16.03 12.41
C TYR A 246 -16.02 17.06 12.90
N GLY A 247 -15.62 16.91 14.16
CA GLY A 247 -14.61 17.74 14.80
C GLY A 247 -13.29 17.00 15.04
N PRO A 248 -12.35 17.61 15.79
CA PRO A 248 -11.12 16.94 16.20
C PRO A 248 -11.40 15.71 17.08
N PRO A 249 -10.46 14.76 17.17
CA PRO A 249 -10.62 13.59 18.01
C PRO A 249 -10.68 13.96 19.50
N LEU A 250 -11.35 13.12 20.28
CA LEU A 250 -11.31 13.18 21.74
C LEU A 250 -9.86 13.02 22.23
N PRO A 251 -9.40 13.81 23.23
CA PRO A 251 -8.03 13.76 23.74
C PRO A 251 -7.80 12.59 24.70
N LEU A 252 -8.16 11.38 24.26
CA LEU A 252 -8.04 10.15 25.02
C LEU A 252 -6.81 9.37 24.52
N PRO A 253 -5.88 8.93 25.40
CA PRO A 253 -4.70 8.17 25.01
C PRO A 253 -5.04 6.68 24.79
N ILE A 254 -6.10 6.41 24.01
CA ILE A 254 -6.59 5.07 23.73
C ILE A 254 -6.21 4.72 22.29
N GLY A 255 -5.62 3.53 22.14
CA GLY A 255 -5.28 2.99 20.82
C GLY A 255 -6.51 2.67 19.97
N THR A 256 -6.29 2.21 18.75
CA THR A 256 -7.37 1.68 17.92
C THR A 256 -7.91 0.37 18.49
N PRO A 257 -9.13 -0.03 18.12
CA PRO A 257 -9.66 -1.36 18.42
C PRO A 257 -8.70 -2.49 18.04
N TRP A 258 -8.01 -2.39 16.90
CA TRP A 258 -6.96 -3.33 16.50
C TRP A 258 -5.81 -3.37 17.53
N GLN A 259 -5.28 -2.21 17.93
CA GLN A 259 -4.21 -2.14 18.93
C GLN A 259 -4.67 -2.74 20.27
N ILE A 260 -5.92 -2.50 20.68
CA ILE A 260 -6.51 -3.11 21.88
C ILE A 260 -6.61 -4.62 21.73
N GLN A 261 -7.06 -5.14 20.58
CA GLN A 261 -7.10 -6.58 20.31
C GLN A 261 -5.71 -7.22 20.45
N GLN A 262 -4.67 -6.58 19.91
CA GLN A 262 -3.29 -7.08 20.03
C GLN A 262 -2.80 -7.10 21.48
N LEU A 263 -3.14 -6.09 22.28
CA LEU A 263 -2.77 -6.03 23.70
C LEU A 263 -3.46 -7.09 24.55
N LEU A 264 -4.73 -7.39 24.23
CA LEU A 264 -5.53 -8.34 25.01
C LEU A 264 -5.33 -9.81 24.57
N GLY A 265 -4.69 -10.05 23.42
CA GLY A 265 -4.50 -11.40 22.87
C GLY A 265 -5.81 -12.11 22.52
N VAL A 266 -6.91 -11.37 22.40
CA VAL A 266 -8.25 -11.92 22.13
C VAL A 266 -8.43 -12.17 20.64
N GLY A 267 -8.59 -13.44 20.26
CA GLY A 267 -8.92 -13.82 18.89
C GLY A 267 -10.28 -13.29 18.41
N PRO A 268 -10.61 -13.48 17.13
CA PRO A 268 -11.76 -12.85 16.44
C PRO A 268 -13.15 -13.07 17.08
N ARG A 269 -13.30 -13.99 18.03
CA ARG A 269 -14.59 -14.36 18.63
C ARG A 269 -15.00 -13.57 19.87
N ALA A 270 -14.10 -12.82 20.51
CA ALA A 270 -14.41 -12.16 21.79
C ALA A 270 -14.65 -10.64 21.69
N ALA A 271 -14.39 -10.02 20.52
CA ALA A 271 -14.43 -8.56 20.36
C ALA A 271 -15.77 -8.00 19.86
N SER A 272 -16.77 -8.86 19.63
CA SER A 272 -17.96 -8.49 18.85
C SER A 272 -19.14 -8.03 19.72
N GLN A 273 -19.11 -8.27 21.03
CA GLN A 273 -20.20 -7.85 21.92
C GLN A 273 -20.02 -6.39 22.38
N GLY A 274 -20.72 -5.46 21.71
CA GLY A 274 -21.19 -4.23 22.37
C GLY A 274 -20.68 -2.88 21.84
N LEU A 275 -20.20 -2.77 20.60
CA LEU A 275 -19.72 -1.50 20.05
C LEU A 275 -20.60 -0.95 18.92
N LEU A 276 -21.85 -0.54 19.19
CA LEU A 276 -22.65 0.22 18.21
C LEU A 276 -23.62 1.22 18.87
N PRO A 277 -23.50 2.54 18.60
CA PRO A 277 -24.58 3.49 18.84
C PRO A 277 -25.51 3.63 17.61
N PRO A 278 -26.81 3.87 17.80
CA PRO A 278 -27.74 4.26 16.74
C PRO A 278 -27.62 5.77 16.50
N ALA A 279 -26.68 6.21 15.67
CA ALA A 279 -26.47 7.66 15.46
C ALA A 279 -26.07 8.07 14.02
N LEU A 280 -26.26 7.21 13.02
CA LEU A 280 -26.00 7.59 11.62
C LEU A 280 -27.25 8.23 10.98
N PRO A 281 -27.11 9.36 10.26
CA PRO A 281 -28.21 9.92 9.47
C PRO A 281 -28.78 8.91 8.47
N ALA A 282 -30.08 8.98 8.18
CA ALA A 282 -30.75 8.01 7.31
C ALA A 282 -30.10 7.87 5.92
N GLN A 283 -29.59 8.96 5.34
CA GLN A 283 -28.88 8.91 4.06
C GLN A 283 -27.55 8.13 4.15
N VAL A 284 -26.86 8.21 5.28
CA VAL A 284 -25.61 7.47 5.54
C VAL A 284 -25.93 5.99 5.71
N THR A 285 -26.95 5.68 6.52
CA THR A 285 -27.42 4.30 6.68
C THR A 285 -27.83 3.69 5.34
N GLN A 286 -28.54 4.43 4.49
CA GLN A 286 -28.96 3.94 3.18
C GLN A 286 -27.79 3.75 2.21
N ALA A 287 -26.81 4.66 2.19
CA ALA A 287 -25.60 4.50 1.37
C ALA A 287 -24.75 3.30 1.81
N LEU A 288 -24.72 3.03 3.12
CA LEU A 288 -23.93 1.95 3.70
C LEU A 288 -24.69 0.62 3.81
N GLN A 289 -26.00 0.56 3.51
CA GLN A 289 -26.78 -0.68 3.53
C GLN A 289 -26.25 -1.74 2.56
N GLY A 290 -25.61 -1.32 1.46
CA GLY A 290 -24.92 -2.21 0.52
C GLY A 290 -23.41 -2.33 0.74
N ASP A 291 -22.86 -1.61 1.73
CA ASP A 291 -21.42 -1.61 2.00
C ASP A 291 -21.05 -2.86 2.82
N PRO A 292 -20.23 -3.77 2.28
CA PRO A 292 -19.95 -5.01 2.97
C PRO A 292 -19.03 -4.82 4.19
N TRP A 293 -18.27 -3.72 4.28
CA TRP A 293 -17.50 -3.37 5.48
C TRP A 293 -18.40 -2.88 6.62
N LEU A 294 -19.43 -2.07 6.33
CA LEU A 294 -20.40 -1.69 7.37
C LEU A 294 -21.23 -2.88 7.82
N GLN A 295 -21.76 -3.70 6.89
CA GLN A 295 -22.49 -4.91 7.23
C GLN A 295 -21.65 -5.85 8.11
N LEU A 296 -20.32 -5.88 7.88
CA LEU A 296 -19.35 -6.57 8.74
C LEU A 296 -19.39 -6.09 10.20
N MET A 297 -19.31 -4.77 10.38
CA MET A 297 -19.24 -4.15 11.71
C MET A 297 -20.58 -4.21 12.44
N LEU A 298 -21.70 -4.25 11.71
CA LEU A 298 -23.04 -4.32 12.28
C LEU A 298 -23.49 -5.75 12.64
N SER A 299 -22.87 -6.78 12.06
CA SER A 299 -23.25 -8.18 12.26
C SER A 299 -22.36 -8.95 13.25
N ALA A 300 -21.30 -8.31 13.73
CA ALA A 300 -20.40 -8.82 14.78
C ALA A 300 -20.93 -8.39 16.16
#